data_AF-A0A8I5ZTG7-F1
#
_entry.id   AF-A0A8I5ZTG7-F1
#
_cell.length_a   1.000
_cell.length_b   1.000
_cell.length_c   1.000
_cell.angle_alpha   90.00
_cell.angle_beta   90.00
_cell.angle_gamma   90.00
#
_symmetry.space_group_name_H-M   'P 1'
#
loop_
_entity.id
_entity.type
_entity.pdbx_description
1 polymer ?
#
loop_
_entity_poly.entity_id
_entity_poly.type
_entity_poly.pdbx_seq_one_letter_code
_entity_poly.pdbx_strand_id
1 'polypeptide(L)'
;MASVAASPVVGAKRALREIRIHLYQSSPGSQGGRNFIQQRHLELKKAHPDLPILICECSELQLKLWAPLCFWPREEHVSQQSEC
;
A
#
# COMPACT_ATOMS: atom_id res chain seq x y z
N MET A 1 6.11 25.70 -12.79
CA MET A 1 6.81 24.66 -12.00
C MET A 1 6.23 24.68 -10.60
N ALA A 2 5.54 23.62 -10.15
CA ALA A 2 4.97 23.58 -8.80
C ALA A 2 5.97 22.91 -7.86
N SER A 3 6.45 23.64 -6.86
CA SER A 3 7.31 23.10 -5.79
C SER A 3 6.42 22.47 -4.73
N VAL A 4 6.53 21.15 -4.54
CA VAL A 4 5.84 20.44 -3.46
C VAL A 4 6.66 20.59 -2.18
N ALA A 5 6.13 21.33 -1.21
CA ALA A 5 6.73 21.46 0.10
C ALA A 5 6.65 20.12 0.86
N ALA A 6 7.78 19.65 1.37
CA ALA A 6 7.84 18.46 2.20
C ALA A 6 7.18 18.76 3.56
N SER A 7 5.97 18.24 3.78
CA SER A 7 5.32 18.33 5.09
C SER A 7 6.11 17.53 6.13
N PRO A 8 6.41 18.10 7.31
CA PRO A 8 7.06 17.37 8.37
C PRO A 8 6.12 16.27 8.88
N VAL A 9 6.58 15.01 8.80
CA VAL A 9 5.87 13.84 9.31
C VAL A 9 5.95 13.86 10.84
N VAL A 10 5.12 14.69 11.46
CA VAL A 10 4.98 14.80 12.91
C VAL A 10 4.12 13.62 13.38
N GLY A 11 4.72 12.70 14.14
CA GLY A 11 3.98 11.80 15.02
C GLY A 11 3.84 10.34 14.60
N ALA A 12 4.24 9.93 13.38
CA ALA A 12 4.09 8.55 12.94
C ALA A 12 4.80 7.52 13.86
N LYS A 13 5.89 7.93 14.53
CA LYS A 13 6.72 7.06 15.37
C LYS A 13 5.98 6.35 16.52
N ARG A 14 4.86 6.89 17.03
CA ARG A 14 4.21 6.36 18.24
C ARG A 14 3.02 5.43 17.97
N ALA A 15 2.45 5.46 16.77
CA ALA A 15 1.20 4.73 16.49
C ALA A 15 1.36 3.55 15.52
N LEU A 16 2.37 3.58 14.65
CA LEU A 16 2.54 2.53 13.64
C LEU A 16 3.26 1.31 14.23
N ARG A 17 2.62 0.14 14.11
CA ARG A 17 3.19 -1.15 14.52
C ARG A 17 3.92 -1.86 13.38
N GLU A 18 3.48 -1.63 12.15
CA GLU A 18 4.00 -2.28 10.94
C GLU A 18 3.66 -1.43 9.72
N ILE A 19 4.54 -1.44 8.72
CA ILE A 19 4.29 -0.88 7.40
C ILE A 19 4.27 -2.03 6.38
N ARG A 20 3.14 -2.25 5.72
CA ARG A 20 3.01 -3.22 4.62
C ARG A 20 2.84 -2.48 3.30
N ILE A 21 3.72 -2.76 2.35
CA ILE A 21 3.67 -2.18 1.01
C ILE A 21 3.35 -3.30 0.03
N HIS A 22 2.13 -3.27 -0.51
CA HIS A 22 1.72 -4.14 -1.61
C HIS A 22 2.02 -3.44 -2.93
N LEU A 23 2.82 -4.08 -3.78
CA LEU A 23 3.19 -3.56 -5.08
C LEU A 23 2.97 -4.61 -6.16
N TYR A 24 2.57 -4.17 -7.33
CA TYR A 24 2.43 -5.03 -8.49
C TYR A 24 3.59 -4.72 -9.44
N GLN A 25 4.44 -5.68 -9.78
CA GLN A 25 5.77 -5.38 -10.33
C GLN A 25 5.73 -4.61 -11.66
N SER A 26 4.76 -4.89 -12.53
CA SER A 26 4.72 -4.38 -13.91
C SER A 26 3.65 -3.31 -14.18
N SER A 27 2.74 -3.06 -13.24
CA SER A 27 1.60 -2.16 -13.48
C SER A 27 2.05 -0.71 -13.37
N PRO A 28 1.49 0.19 -14.18
CA PRO A 28 1.83 1.61 -14.11
C PRO A 28 1.35 2.25 -12.79
N GLY A 29 0.23 1.77 -12.21
CA GLY A 29 -0.34 2.32 -10.98
C GLY A 29 0.57 2.18 -9.75
N SER A 30 1.42 1.15 -9.74
CA SER A 30 2.37 0.87 -8.65
C SER A 30 3.77 1.46 -8.90
N GLN A 31 3.98 2.17 -10.01
CA GLN A 31 5.26 2.82 -10.32
C GLN A 31 5.71 3.78 -9.22
N GLY A 32 4.78 4.56 -8.66
CA GLY A 32 5.08 5.45 -7.53
C GLY A 32 5.60 4.70 -6.29
N GLY A 33 5.00 3.54 -6.00
CA GLY A 33 5.43 2.65 -4.92
C GLY A 33 6.83 2.07 -5.16
N ARG A 34 7.12 1.62 -6.40
CA ARG A 34 8.47 1.15 -6.77
C ARG A 34 9.52 2.24 -6.59
N ASN A 35 9.23 3.45 -7.06
CA ASN A 35 10.13 4.60 -6.92
C ASN A 35 10.36 4.96 -5.44
N PHE A 36 9.31 4.91 -4.62
CA PHE A 36 9.40 5.15 -3.19
C PHE A 36 10.31 4.12 -2.50
N ILE A 37 10.16 2.83 -2.82
CA ILE A 37 11.00 1.77 -2.25
C ILE A 37 12.46 1.98 -2.63
N GLN A 38 12.75 2.24 -3.91
CA GLN A 38 14.12 2.44 -4.40
C GLN A 38 14.83 3.61 -3.70
N GLN A 39 14.14 4.72 -3.45
CA GLN A 39 14.75 5.93 -2.92
C GLN A 39 14.73 6.01 -1.39
N ARG A 40 13.63 5.58 -0.75
CA ARG A 40 13.34 5.89 0.65
C ARG A 40 13.36 4.68 1.58
N HIS A 41 13.27 3.45 1.07
CA HIS A 41 13.18 2.27 1.94
C HIS A 41 14.39 2.14 2.87
N LEU A 42 15.59 2.38 2.35
CA LEU A 42 16.82 2.30 3.14
C LEU A 42 16.89 3.40 4.21
N GLU A 43 16.47 4.62 3.87
CA GLU A 43 16.44 5.75 4.80
C GLU A 43 15.43 5.49 5.93
N LEU A 44 14.25 4.96 5.59
CA LEU A 44 13.21 4.60 6.53
C LEU A 44 13.66 3.48 7.48
N LYS A 45 14.30 2.44 6.96
CA LYS A 45 14.82 1.33 7.78
C LYS A 45 15.95 1.78 8.71
N LYS A 46 16.79 2.72 8.29
CA LYS A 46 17.82 3.32 9.15
C LYS A 46 17.21 4.22 10.24
N ALA A 47 16.18 4.98 9.91
CA ALA A 47 15.49 5.85 10.86
C ALA A 47 14.64 5.07 11.88
N HIS A 48 14.15 3.89 11.50
CA HIS A 48 13.23 3.05 12.27
C HIS A 48 13.63 1.57 12.21
N PRO A 49 14.72 1.16 12.89
CA PRO A 49 15.17 -0.23 12.86
C PRO A 49 14.18 -1.21 13.50
N ASP A 50 13.41 -0.77 14.49
CA ASP A 50 12.45 -1.61 15.23
C ASP A 50 11.07 -1.72 14.55
N LEU A 51 10.82 -0.93 13.50
CA LEU A 51 9.54 -0.94 12.79
C LEU A 51 9.62 -1.94 11.62
N PRO A 52 8.83 -3.03 11.62
CA PRO A 52 8.81 -3.96 10.51
C PRO A 52 8.23 -3.28 9.27
N ILE A 53 8.99 -3.31 8.17
CA ILE A 53 8.55 -2.87 6.85
C ILE A 53 8.52 -4.11 5.96
N LEU A 54 7.32 -4.59 5.65
CA LEU A 54 7.11 -5.71 4.74
C LEU A 54 6.78 -5.20 3.34
N ILE A 55 7.46 -5.75 2.35
CA ILE A 55 7.23 -5.49 0.93
C ILE A 55 6.72 -6.79 0.33
N CYS A 56 5.48 -6.77 -0.16
CA CYS A 56 4.84 -7.91 -0.79
C CYS A 56 4.59 -7.59 -2.25
N GLU A 57 5.08 -8.45 -3.14
CA GLU A 57 4.72 -8.41 -4.54
C GLU A 57 3.36 -9.09 -4.70
N CYS A 58 2.39 -8.37 -5.26
CA CYS A 58 1.08 -8.92 -5.59
C CYS A 58 1.04 -9.18 -7.09
N SER A 59 0.79 -10.42 -7.47
CA SER A 59 0.78 -10.87 -8.86
C SER A 59 -0.54 -10.64 -9.57
N GLU A 60 -1.63 -10.45 -8.82
CA GLU A 60 -2.99 -10.45 -9.36
C GLU A 60 -3.90 -9.51 -8.54
N LEU A 61 -4.15 -8.31 -9.07
CA LEU A 61 -5.27 -7.48 -8.60
C LEU A 61 -6.44 -7.70 -9.56
N GLN A 62 -7.34 -8.62 -9.21
CA GLN A 62 -8.62 -8.73 -9.91
C GLN A 62 -9.46 -7.50 -9.56
N LEU A 63 -9.64 -6.62 -10.55
CA LEU A 63 -10.42 -5.39 -10.39
C LEU A 63 -11.90 -5.77 -10.23
N LYS A 64 -12.41 -5.71 -8.99
CA LYS A 64 -13.80 -6.05 -8.69
C LYS A 64 -14.62 -4.77 -8.52
N LEU A 65 -15.56 -4.54 -9.45
CA LEU A 65 -16.52 -3.45 -9.36
C LEU A 65 -17.75 -3.93 -8.59
N TRP A 66 -18.02 -3.35 -7.43
CA TRP A 66 -19.27 -3.59 -6.70
C TRP A 66 -20.21 -2.44 -6.98
N ALA A 67 -21.26 -2.72 -7.74
CA ALA A 67 -22.42 -1.86 -7.83
C ALA A 67 -23.54 -2.57 -7.05
N PRO A 68 -23.70 -2.31 -5.74
CA PRO A 68 -24.86 -2.80 -5.02
C PRO A 68 -26.10 -2.13 -5.60
N LEU A 69 -26.83 -2.84 -6.45
CA LEU A 69 -28.19 -2.47 -6.80
C LEU A 69 -29.07 -2.97 -5.66
N CYS A 70 -29.68 -2.06 -4.90
CA CYS A 70 -30.42 -2.33 -3.66
C CYS A 70 -31.72 -3.14 -3.83
N PHE A 71 -31.76 -4.16 -4.70
CA PHE A 71 -33.01 -4.86 -4.99
C PHE A 71 -33.07 -6.33 -4.57
N TRP A 72 -31.97 -7.03 -4.25
CA TRP A 72 -32.08 -8.40 -3.71
C TRP A 72 -30.96 -8.78 -2.74
N PRO A 73 -31.28 -9.46 -1.62
CA PRO A 73 -30.29 -9.97 -0.68
C PRO A 73 -29.64 -11.21 -1.29
N ARG A 74 -28.46 -11.03 -1.86
CA ARG A 74 -27.53 -12.14 -2.10
C ARG A 74 -26.13 -11.64 -1.80
N GLU A 75 -25.79 -11.70 -0.51
CA GLU A 75 -24.46 -11.45 0.02
C GLU A 75 -23.55 -12.65 -0.31
N GLU A 76 -22.91 -12.61 -1.47
CA GLU A 76 -21.80 -13.53 -1.78
C GLU A 76 -20.50 -12.81 -1.38
N HIS A 77 -20.15 -12.92 -0.10
CA HIS A 77 -18.87 -12.47 0.45
C HIS A 77 -17.76 -13.42 0.00
N VAL A 78 -17.19 -13.19 -1.19
CA VAL A 78 -15.90 -13.82 -1.53
C VAL A 78 -14.80 -12.95 -0.91
N SER A 79 -14.48 -13.27 0.34
CA SER A 79 -13.26 -12.83 1.02
C SER A 79 -12.07 -13.45 0.29
N GLN A 80 -11.49 -12.73 -0.66
CA GLN A 80 -10.12 -12.98 -1.05
C GLN A 80 -9.30 -11.83 -0.49
N GLN A 81 -8.84 -12.05 0.74
CA GLN A 81 -7.53 -11.54 1.11
C GLN A 81 -6.63 -12.01 -0.02
N SER A 82 -6.13 -11.08 -0.83
CA SER A 82 -5.15 -11.40 -1.86
C SER A 82 -4.01 -12.08 -1.12
N GLU A 83 -3.99 -13.41 -1.18
CA GLU A 83 -2.91 -14.22 -0.69
C GLU A 83 -1.71 -13.76 -1.52
N CYS A 84 -0.81 -13.04 -0.84
CA CYS A 84 0.49 -12.72 -1.39
C CYS A 84 1.32 -14.00 -1.44
#